data_AF-A0A952QRS0-F1
#
_entry.id   AF-A0A952QRS0-F1
#
_cell.length_a   1.000
_cell.length_b   1.000
_cell.length_c   1.000
_cell.angle_alpha   90.00
_cell.angle_beta   90.00
_cell.angle_gamma   90.00
#
_symmetry.space_group_name_H-M   'P 1'
#
loop_
_entity.id
_entity.type
_entity.pdbx_description
1 polymer ?
#
loop_
_entity_poly.entity_id
_entity_poly.type
_entity_poly.pdbx_seq_one_letter_code
_entity_poly.pdbx_strand_id
1 'polypeptide(L)'
;LVKFERLLETYLAFAPRGVQSFVAAMPVWLKEKLLLKSLLQKEFLVHAPELTTASLPQILFSEHHESHAASAFFPSPYDKAVVLCMDGVGEWATTSAWLGEGNSLKPLWEIPFPHSIGLLYSAFTYYTGFKVNSGEYKVMGLAPYGEPKYVKAIYEHLLDVKPDGTFRLNMDYFNYCTGLTMTGNKFDKVFGGPPRKPESKLTQREMDLARSVQEVTEEVMLRLSRTLHRETGADNMCMAGGVALNCVGNGRILREGPFKGLWIQPAAGDAGGALGAALTTWYQYEQQPRKVVPGKDSIKGSYLGPSHTNEEIESYLQKAAAPYVRLDEDHLYARVAEELAAGKVVGWLQGRMEFGPRALGGRSILGDARNRDMQSVMNLKIKYRESFRPFAPSVLRERVSDYFVLDSDSPYMLLVAPVVEKRRLPVSSAQNGLWGIELLNIPRSDIPAVTHLDYSARVQTVHQDTNPRYYALLKAFEAKTGHGVLVNTSFNVRGEPIVSTPEDAYRCFMRTEMDVLVLENCVLLKADQKPLEGDSDWKKEFELD
;
A
#
# COMPACT_ATOMS: atom_id res chain seq x y z
N LEU A 1 15.02 24.75 2.87
CA LEU A 1 15.98 24.97 3.97
C LEU A 1 15.55 24.27 5.27
N VAL A 2 14.25 24.19 5.55
CA VAL A 2 13.67 23.52 6.73
C VAL A 2 14.24 22.11 7.03
N LYS A 3 14.35 21.22 6.03
CA LYS A 3 14.95 19.88 6.24
C LYS A 3 16.43 19.96 6.67
N PHE A 4 17.20 20.95 6.22
CA PHE A 4 18.59 21.13 6.63
C PHE A 4 18.68 21.56 8.10
N GLU A 5 17.83 22.50 8.51
CA GLU A 5 17.69 22.95 9.89
C GLU A 5 17.34 21.79 10.83
N ARG A 6 16.35 20.95 10.47
CA ARG A 6 16.04 19.74 11.26
C ARG A 6 17.25 18.84 11.46
N LEU A 7 18.01 18.56 10.40
CA LEU A 7 19.17 17.67 10.51
C LEU A 7 20.23 18.26 11.43
N LEU A 8 20.50 19.55 11.30
CA LEU A 8 21.42 20.27 12.18
C LEU A 8 20.98 20.19 13.65
N GLU A 9 19.74 20.57 13.94
CA GLU A 9 19.19 20.56 15.29
C GLU A 9 19.11 19.16 15.88
N THR A 10 18.76 18.16 15.07
CA THR A 10 18.74 16.75 15.49
C THR A 10 20.14 16.32 15.92
N TYR A 11 21.17 16.58 15.11
CA TYR A 11 22.52 16.15 15.46
C TYR A 11 23.09 16.89 16.67
N LEU A 12 22.71 18.15 16.88
CA LEU A 12 23.06 18.92 18.07
C LEU A 12 22.33 18.40 19.32
N ALA A 13 21.02 18.14 19.23
CA ALA A 13 20.20 17.67 20.34
C ALA A 13 20.64 16.30 20.89
N PHE A 14 21.29 15.48 20.06
CA PHE A 14 21.83 14.18 20.43
C PHE A 14 23.36 14.16 20.59
N ALA A 15 23.99 15.32 20.83
CA ALA A 15 25.42 15.37 21.12
C ALA A 15 25.78 14.58 22.40
N PRO A 16 26.93 13.87 22.43
CA PRO A 16 27.97 13.82 21.39
C PRO A 16 27.71 12.80 20.27
N ARG A 17 26.70 11.92 20.37
CA ARG A 17 26.45 10.85 19.39
C ARG A 17 26.10 11.39 18.00
N GLY A 18 25.40 12.52 17.94
CA GLY A 18 25.03 13.17 16.67
C GLY A 18 26.20 13.71 15.86
N VAL A 19 27.39 13.90 16.45
CA VAL A 19 28.56 14.47 15.76
C VAL A 19 29.00 13.62 14.58
N GLN A 20 28.98 12.28 14.70
CA GLN A 20 29.36 11.39 13.60
C GLN A 20 28.39 11.51 12.41
N SER A 21 27.08 11.55 12.69
CA SER A 21 26.05 11.74 11.68
C SER A 21 26.15 13.12 11.00
N PHE A 22 26.46 14.15 11.78
CA PHE A 22 26.72 15.50 11.25
C PHE A 22 27.90 15.52 10.27
N VAL A 23 29.05 14.97 10.65
CA VAL A 23 30.25 14.94 9.80
C VAL A 23 30.00 14.18 8.49
N ALA A 24 29.22 13.10 8.52
CA ALA A 24 28.87 12.34 7.32
C ALA A 24 27.87 13.09 6.41
N ALA A 25 26.83 13.72 6.99
CA ALA A 25 25.73 14.29 6.22
C ALA A 25 26.02 15.70 5.68
N MET A 26 26.67 16.57 6.47
CA MET A 26 26.79 17.99 6.13
C MET A 26 27.54 18.29 4.81
N PRO A 27 28.61 17.56 4.43
CA PRO A 27 29.29 17.83 3.16
C PRO A 27 28.38 17.71 1.93
N VAL A 28 27.48 16.73 1.91
CA VAL A 28 26.50 16.53 0.82
C VAL A 28 25.50 17.68 0.79
N TRP A 29 25.01 18.09 1.96
CA TRP A 29 24.06 19.19 2.06
C TRP A 29 24.63 20.52 1.59
N LEU A 30 25.85 20.85 2.02
CA LEU A 30 26.52 22.10 1.68
C LEU A 30 26.90 22.21 0.20
N LYS A 31 27.20 21.08 -0.46
CA LYS A 31 27.61 21.08 -1.88
C LYS A 31 26.43 21.01 -2.85
N GLU A 32 25.42 20.22 -2.55
CA GLU A 32 24.36 19.89 -3.51
C GLU A 32 23.00 20.43 -3.06
N LYS A 33 22.55 20.04 -1.86
CA LYS A 33 21.14 20.20 -1.47
C LYS A 33 20.75 21.65 -1.17
N LEU A 34 21.68 22.50 -0.70
CA LEU A 34 21.41 23.93 -0.52
C LEU A 34 21.22 24.67 -1.85
N LEU A 35 21.81 24.15 -2.95
CA LEU A 35 21.73 24.74 -4.29
C LEU A 35 20.71 24.00 -5.18
N LEU A 36 19.75 23.28 -4.58
CA LEU A 36 18.83 22.41 -5.31
C LEU A 36 18.08 23.12 -6.43
N LYS A 37 17.62 24.36 -6.22
CA LYS A 37 16.92 25.12 -7.28
C LYS A 37 17.81 25.35 -8.49
N SER A 38 19.05 25.82 -8.27
CA SER A 38 20.02 26.04 -9.34
C SER A 38 20.43 24.75 -10.03
N LEU A 39 20.57 23.66 -9.26
CA LEU A 39 20.84 22.32 -9.79
C LEU A 39 19.70 21.87 -10.70
N LEU A 40 18.43 21.95 -10.25
CA LEU A 40 17.27 21.59 -11.06
C LEU A 40 17.20 22.41 -12.35
N GLN A 41 17.41 23.72 -12.29
CA GLN A 41 17.44 24.57 -13.48
C GLN A 41 18.51 24.12 -14.49
N LYS A 42 19.70 23.78 -14.00
CA LYS A 42 20.78 23.27 -14.85
C LYS A 42 20.41 21.93 -15.50
N GLU A 43 19.90 20.99 -14.70
CA GLU A 43 19.51 19.67 -15.21
C GLU A 43 18.36 19.76 -16.23
N PHE A 44 17.37 20.64 -16.01
CA PHE A 44 16.31 20.87 -17.01
C PHE A 44 16.86 21.37 -18.34
N LEU A 45 17.80 22.30 -18.34
CA LEU A 45 18.42 22.81 -19.59
C LEU A 45 19.26 21.75 -20.31
N VAL A 46 19.79 20.76 -19.58
CA VAL A 46 20.53 19.63 -20.17
C VAL A 46 19.59 18.63 -20.83
N HIS A 47 18.45 18.34 -20.19
CA HIS A 47 17.52 17.29 -20.64
C HIS A 47 16.40 17.78 -21.56
N ALA A 48 16.12 19.08 -21.58
CA ALA A 48 15.17 19.73 -22.48
C ALA A 48 15.91 20.83 -23.27
N PRO A 49 16.69 20.47 -24.31
CA PRO A 49 17.53 21.40 -25.06
C PRO A 49 16.75 22.49 -25.80
N GLU A 50 15.43 22.32 -25.95
CA GLU A 50 14.50 23.34 -26.44
C GLU A 50 14.26 24.49 -25.45
N LEU A 51 14.57 24.29 -24.16
CA LEU A 51 14.43 25.31 -23.13
C LEU A 51 15.70 26.16 -23.01
N THR A 52 15.48 27.42 -22.68
CA THR A 52 16.50 28.41 -22.32
C THR A 52 16.28 28.88 -20.90
N THR A 53 17.28 29.48 -20.27
CA THR A 53 17.12 30.04 -18.91
C THR A 53 15.93 31.01 -18.81
N ALA A 54 15.62 31.73 -19.89
CA ALA A 54 14.48 32.67 -19.95
C ALA A 54 13.11 31.99 -20.16
N SER A 55 13.09 30.74 -20.66
CA SER A 55 11.86 29.97 -20.90
C SER A 55 11.64 28.83 -19.91
N LEU A 56 12.56 28.66 -18.95
CA LEU A 56 12.35 27.72 -17.85
C LEU A 56 11.09 28.11 -17.06
N PRO A 57 10.17 27.17 -16.81
CA PRO A 57 9.03 27.44 -15.96
C PRO A 57 9.49 27.77 -14.53
N GLN A 58 8.65 28.50 -13.81
CA GLN A 58 8.88 28.79 -12.41
C GLN A 58 8.93 27.48 -11.61
N ILE A 59 10.03 27.28 -10.88
CA ILE A 59 10.17 26.15 -9.96
C ILE A 59 9.55 26.54 -8.62
N LEU A 60 8.49 25.83 -8.26
CA LEU A 60 7.80 25.91 -6.98
C LEU A 60 8.17 24.70 -6.11
N PHE A 61 8.19 24.90 -4.80
CA PHE A 61 8.41 23.85 -3.81
C PHE A 61 7.24 23.88 -2.82
N SER A 62 6.56 22.75 -2.63
CA SER A 62 5.54 22.57 -1.59
C SER A 62 6.16 21.82 -0.41
N GLU A 63 5.59 22.01 0.77
CA GLU A 63 5.97 21.23 1.96
C GLU A 63 5.51 19.77 1.83
N HIS A 64 6.25 18.83 2.40
CA HIS A 64 5.97 17.38 2.30
C HIS A 64 4.57 17.02 2.81
N HIS A 65 4.21 17.49 4.00
CA HIS A 65 2.92 17.20 4.61
C HIS A 65 1.76 17.98 3.98
N GLU A 66 2.01 19.18 3.45
CA GLU A 66 1.04 19.92 2.63
C GLU A 66 0.75 19.13 1.35
N SER A 67 1.79 18.61 0.68
CA SER A 67 1.64 17.76 -0.49
C SER A 67 0.85 16.50 -0.18
N HIS A 68 1.08 15.83 0.94
CA HIS A 68 0.22 14.72 1.37
C HIS A 68 -1.24 15.16 1.56
N ALA A 69 -1.47 16.28 2.26
CA ALA A 69 -2.81 16.77 2.52
C ALA A 69 -3.56 17.14 1.22
N ALA A 70 -2.88 17.83 0.31
CA ALA A 70 -3.34 18.21 -1.02
C ALA A 70 -3.64 16.99 -1.89
N SER A 71 -2.74 16.00 -1.89
CA SER A 71 -2.95 14.75 -2.61
C SER A 71 -4.19 14.01 -2.12
N ALA A 72 -4.63 14.24 -0.89
CA ALA A 72 -5.82 13.58 -0.36
C ALA A 72 -7.09 14.40 -0.48
N PHE A 73 -7.08 15.66 -0.06
CA PHE A 73 -8.27 16.48 -0.04
C PHE A 73 -8.77 16.83 -1.45
N PHE A 74 -7.90 17.37 -2.30
CA PHE A 74 -8.33 17.90 -3.59
C PHE A 74 -8.97 16.87 -4.53
N PRO A 75 -8.49 15.61 -4.62
CA PRO A 75 -9.17 14.60 -5.41
C PRO A 75 -10.34 13.92 -4.71
N SER A 76 -10.50 14.09 -3.39
CA SER A 76 -11.60 13.47 -2.64
C SER A 76 -12.98 13.92 -3.14
N PRO A 77 -14.04 13.14 -2.86
CA PRO A 77 -15.42 13.52 -3.22
C PRO A 77 -16.04 14.56 -2.27
N TYR A 78 -15.24 15.16 -1.38
CA TYR A 78 -15.74 16.04 -0.31
C TYR A 78 -15.41 17.50 -0.59
N ASP A 79 -16.41 18.37 -0.46
CA ASP A 79 -16.23 19.83 -0.50
C ASP A 79 -15.51 20.34 0.76
N LYS A 80 -15.81 19.72 1.90
CA LYS A 80 -15.17 19.97 3.20
C LYS A 80 -14.80 18.67 3.89
N ALA A 81 -13.55 18.55 4.32
CA ALA A 81 -13.06 17.40 5.07
C ALA A 81 -11.86 17.79 5.95
N VAL A 82 -11.72 17.11 7.08
CA VAL A 82 -10.47 17.14 7.83
C VAL A 82 -9.49 16.13 7.22
N VAL A 83 -8.22 16.48 7.13
CA VAL A 83 -7.17 15.61 6.57
C VAL A 83 -6.19 15.25 7.67
N LEU A 84 -5.94 13.96 7.85
CA LEU A 84 -4.91 13.44 8.74
C LEU A 84 -3.78 12.83 7.91
N CYS A 85 -2.60 13.45 7.98
CA CYS A 85 -1.38 12.95 7.38
C CYS A 85 -0.54 12.26 8.47
N MET A 86 -0.18 10.99 8.28
CA MET A 86 0.67 10.23 9.22
C MET A 86 1.77 9.52 8.45
N ASP A 87 3.02 9.88 8.71
CA ASP A 87 4.16 9.44 7.91
C ASP A 87 5.41 9.17 8.75
N GLY A 88 6.47 8.64 8.12
CA GLY A 88 7.77 8.46 8.75
C GLY A 88 8.37 9.81 9.18
N VAL A 89 8.72 10.66 8.20
CA VAL A 89 9.26 12.00 8.46
C VAL A 89 9.23 12.89 7.20
N GLY A 90 8.66 14.09 7.32
CA GLY A 90 8.78 15.16 6.33
C GLY A 90 10.00 16.06 6.55
N GLU A 91 9.79 17.37 6.47
CA GLU A 91 10.76 18.38 6.87
C GLU A 91 10.91 18.42 8.39
N TRP A 92 9.79 18.49 9.13
CA TRP A 92 9.69 18.38 10.58
C TRP A 92 8.51 17.50 10.97
N ALA A 93 7.33 17.74 10.40
CA ALA A 93 6.14 16.96 10.65
C ALA A 93 6.36 15.45 10.43
N THR A 94 5.75 14.67 11.32
CA THR A 94 5.58 13.21 11.19
C THR A 94 4.10 12.84 11.21
N THR A 95 3.28 13.70 11.84
CA THR A 95 1.83 13.64 11.79
C THR A 95 1.32 15.07 11.70
N SER A 96 0.36 15.35 10.83
CA SER A 96 -0.26 16.68 10.75
C SER A 96 -1.73 16.61 10.40
N ALA A 97 -2.45 17.64 10.82
CA ALA A 97 -3.86 17.81 10.58
C ALA A 97 -4.15 19.07 9.78
N TRP A 98 -5.07 18.96 8.84
CA TRP A 98 -5.46 20.05 7.94
C TRP A 98 -6.98 20.11 7.82
N LEU A 99 -7.53 21.28 7.58
CA LEU A 99 -8.91 21.47 7.18
C LEU A 99 -8.95 21.88 5.72
N GLY A 100 -9.55 21.03 4.88
CA GLY A 100 -9.83 21.36 3.49
C GLY A 100 -11.25 21.88 3.33
N GLU A 101 -11.40 22.99 2.60
CA GLU A 101 -12.70 23.58 2.23
C GLU A 101 -12.60 24.23 0.84
N GLY A 102 -13.44 23.79 -0.09
CA GLY A 102 -13.40 24.22 -1.49
C GLY A 102 -12.04 23.93 -2.13
N ASN A 103 -11.35 24.97 -2.58
CA ASN A 103 -10.01 24.91 -3.18
C ASN A 103 -8.88 25.30 -2.21
N SER A 104 -9.14 25.30 -0.90
CA SER A 104 -8.16 25.70 0.12
C SER A 104 -7.83 24.57 1.09
N LEU A 105 -6.60 24.58 1.60
CA LEU A 105 -6.13 23.76 2.72
C LEU A 105 -5.53 24.65 3.79
N LYS A 106 -6.03 24.49 5.02
CA LYS A 106 -5.54 25.22 6.20
C LYS A 106 -4.87 24.24 7.17
N PRO A 107 -3.60 24.45 7.55
CA PRO A 107 -2.97 23.64 8.60
C PRO A 107 -3.64 23.90 9.95
N LEU A 108 -3.80 22.85 10.75
CA LEU A 108 -4.36 22.92 12.11
C LEU A 108 -3.27 22.73 13.16
N TRP A 109 -2.54 21.63 13.09
CA TRP A 109 -1.45 21.29 14.00
C TRP A 109 -0.56 20.18 13.41
N GLU A 110 0.61 19.99 14.01
CA GLU A 110 1.51 18.88 13.69
C GLU A 110 2.17 18.29 14.96
N ILE A 111 2.56 17.03 14.85
CA ILE A 111 3.51 16.37 15.75
C ILE A 111 4.85 16.35 15.02
N PRO A 112 5.91 16.97 15.58
CA PRO A 112 7.20 17.02 14.92
C PRO A 112 8.05 15.77 15.20
N PHE A 113 9.01 15.55 14.31
CA PHE A 113 10.12 14.64 14.51
C PHE A 113 10.83 14.94 15.84
N PRO A 114 11.23 13.92 16.63
CA PRO A 114 11.36 12.51 16.27
C PRO A 114 10.14 11.62 16.58
N HIS A 115 9.00 12.22 16.96
CA HIS A 115 7.85 11.47 17.43
C HIS A 115 6.95 11.06 16.26
N SER A 116 7.12 9.86 15.71
CA SER A 116 6.34 9.36 14.57
C SER A 116 5.73 8.00 14.88
N ILE A 117 4.42 7.85 14.66
CA ILE A 117 3.77 6.54 14.73
C ILE A 117 4.27 5.62 13.59
N GLY A 118 4.64 6.21 12.44
CA GLY A 118 5.30 5.51 11.34
C GLY A 118 6.67 4.97 11.73
N LEU A 119 7.52 5.78 12.38
CA LEU A 119 8.84 5.32 12.85
C LEU A 119 8.74 4.31 14.00
N LEU A 120 7.71 4.40 14.87
CA LEU A 120 7.40 3.35 15.84
C LEU A 120 7.13 2.04 15.09
N TYR A 121 6.25 2.06 14.10
CA TYR A 121 5.91 0.88 13.32
C TYR A 121 7.13 0.31 12.58
N SER A 122 7.93 1.16 11.94
CA SER A 122 9.19 0.79 11.28
C SER A 122 10.23 0.23 12.26
N ALA A 123 10.25 0.67 13.52
CA ALA A 123 11.11 0.07 14.53
C ALA A 123 10.74 -1.39 14.80
N PHE A 124 9.43 -1.72 14.86
CA PHE A 124 8.97 -3.10 14.95
C PHE A 124 9.19 -3.89 13.66
N THR A 125 9.08 -3.26 12.49
CA THR A 125 9.46 -3.86 11.20
C THR A 125 10.93 -4.30 11.20
N TYR A 126 11.83 -3.39 11.59
CA TYR A 126 13.25 -3.70 11.77
C TYR A 126 13.46 -4.82 12.80
N TYR A 127 12.78 -4.72 13.93
CA TYR A 127 12.97 -5.63 15.06
C TYR A 127 12.50 -7.06 14.78
N THR A 128 11.46 -7.20 13.96
CA THR A 128 10.96 -8.49 13.46
C THR A 128 11.80 -9.01 12.28
N GLY A 129 12.88 -8.32 11.90
CA GLY A 129 13.84 -8.77 10.89
C GLY A 129 13.36 -8.53 9.45
N PHE A 130 12.49 -7.55 9.23
CA PHE A 130 12.08 -7.10 7.90
C PHE A 130 12.74 -5.76 7.53
N LYS A 131 12.84 -5.48 6.23
CA LYS A 131 13.43 -4.23 5.73
C LYS A 131 12.52 -3.04 5.97
N VAL A 132 13.05 -1.97 6.56
CA VAL A 132 12.32 -0.70 6.76
C VAL A 132 12.02 -0.04 5.42
N ASN A 133 10.87 0.64 5.32
CA ASN A 133 10.30 1.27 4.12
C ASN A 133 9.81 0.27 3.04
N SER A 134 9.98 -1.03 3.25
CA SER A 134 9.51 -2.09 2.35
C SER A 134 8.76 -3.21 3.07
N GLY A 135 8.89 -3.33 4.39
CA GLY A 135 8.49 -4.50 5.17
C GLY A 135 7.30 -4.28 6.10
N GLU A 136 6.82 -3.04 6.23
CA GLU A 136 5.76 -2.65 7.17
C GLU A 136 4.46 -3.45 6.90
N TYR A 137 4.11 -3.68 5.64
CA TYR A 137 2.94 -4.49 5.30
C TYR A 137 3.10 -5.96 5.72
N LYS A 138 4.33 -6.47 5.86
CA LYS A 138 4.59 -7.83 6.36
C LYS A 138 4.27 -7.93 7.83
N VAL A 139 4.65 -6.92 8.63
CA VAL A 139 4.24 -6.82 10.05
C VAL A 139 2.72 -6.79 10.16
N MET A 140 2.05 -6.00 9.31
CA MET A 140 0.58 -5.93 9.30
C MET A 140 -0.04 -7.30 8.96
N GLY A 141 0.53 -8.01 7.99
CA GLY A 141 0.09 -9.37 7.62
C GLY A 141 0.43 -10.44 8.67
N LEU A 142 1.44 -10.20 9.53
CA LEU A 142 1.87 -11.11 10.60
C LEU A 142 1.03 -10.92 11.88
N ALA A 143 0.45 -9.73 12.08
CA ALA A 143 -0.30 -9.38 13.28
C ALA A 143 -1.45 -10.36 13.64
N PRO A 144 -2.23 -10.93 12.70
CA PRO A 144 -3.29 -11.88 13.05
C PRO A 144 -2.81 -13.18 13.71
N TYR A 145 -1.53 -13.53 13.60
CA TYR A 145 -0.95 -14.77 14.16
C TYR A 145 -0.43 -14.61 15.59
N GLY A 146 -0.45 -13.38 16.11
CA GLY A 146 0.06 -13.05 17.43
C GLY A 146 -1.04 -12.74 18.43
N GLU A 147 -0.63 -12.72 19.70
CA GLU A 147 -1.43 -12.20 20.81
C GLU A 147 -0.93 -10.80 21.20
N PRO A 148 -1.79 -9.88 21.71
CA PRO A 148 -1.44 -8.51 22.08
C PRO A 148 -0.63 -8.41 23.38
N LYS A 149 0.32 -9.34 23.58
CA LYS A 149 1.09 -9.53 24.81
C LYS A 149 1.93 -8.32 25.22
N TYR A 150 2.37 -7.53 24.26
CA TYR A 150 3.30 -6.42 24.47
C TYR A 150 2.66 -5.04 24.44
N VAL A 151 1.34 -4.93 24.27
CA VAL A 151 0.62 -3.64 24.22
C VAL A 151 0.92 -2.80 25.45
N LYS A 152 0.81 -3.39 26.65
CA LYS A 152 1.13 -2.72 27.92
C LYS A 152 2.57 -2.22 27.95
N ALA A 153 3.54 -3.05 27.57
CA ALA A 153 4.95 -2.69 27.55
C ALA A 153 5.26 -1.55 26.56
N ILE A 154 4.55 -1.50 25.42
CA ILE A 154 4.68 -0.41 24.45
C ILE A 154 4.26 0.92 25.08
N TYR A 155 3.10 0.95 25.76
CA TYR A 155 2.63 2.16 26.44
C TYR A 155 3.49 2.56 27.66
N GLU A 156 4.00 1.59 28.42
CA GLU A 156 4.82 1.87 29.60
C GLU A 156 6.23 2.37 29.25
N HIS A 157 6.80 1.91 28.13
CA HIS A 157 8.20 2.16 27.82
C HIS A 157 8.44 3.03 26.60
N LEU A 158 7.68 2.83 25.52
CA LEU A 158 7.99 3.39 24.21
C LEU A 158 7.16 4.62 23.85
N LEU A 159 5.88 4.63 24.22
CA LEU A 159 4.90 5.57 23.69
C LEU A 159 4.01 6.13 24.80
N ASP A 160 4.14 7.43 25.05
CA ASP A 160 3.22 8.19 25.89
C ASP A 160 2.11 8.77 25.00
N VAL A 161 0.96 8.08 24.92
CA VAL A 161 -0.22 8.52 24.15
C VAL A 161 -1.25 9.18 25.08
N LYS A 162 -1.78 10.31 24.66
CA LYS A 162 -2.78 11.08 25.40
C LYS A 162 -4.21 10.69 25.02
N PRO A 163 -5.23 11.09 25.80
CA PRO A 163 -6.62 10.81 25.47
C PRO A 163 -7.08 11.39 24.13
N ASP A 164 -6.49 12.50 23.70
CA ASP A 164 -6.75 13.14 22.41
C ASP A 164 -6.04 12.46 21.23
N GLY A 165 -5.20 11.46 21.49
CA GLY A 165 -4.42 10.74 20.49
C GLY A 165 -3.06 11.35 20.19
N THR A 166 -2.74 12.54 20.68
CA THR A 166 -1.38 13.08 20.60
C THR A 166 -0.41 12.20 21.37
N PHE A 167 0.84 12.15 20.95
CA PHE A 167 1.79 11.21 21.53
C PHE A 167 3.23 11.72 21.49
N ARG A 168 4.05 11.15 22.38
CA ARG A 168 5.51 11.29 22.34
C ARG A 168 6.16 9.92 22.48
N LEU A 169 7.20 9.72 21.67
CA LEU A 169 8.06 8.54 21.78
C LEU A 169 9.15 8.77 22.83
N ASN A 170 9.42 7.73 23.61
CA ASN A 170 10.56 7.70 24.52
C ASN A 170 11.83 7.35 23.74
N MET A 171 12.60 8.38 23.40
CA MET A 171 13.75 8.28 22.51
C MET A 171 14.90 7.44 23.06
N ASP A 172 14.90 7.11 24.36
CA ASP A 172 15.88 6.23 24.98
C ASP A 172 15.91 4.81 24.39
N TYR A 173 14.82 4.39 23.74
CA TYR A 173 14.64 3.06 23.18
C TYR A 173 14.96 2.98 21.68
N PHE A 174 15.18 4.12 21.04
CA PHE A 174 15.33 4.24 19.59
C PHE A 174 16.68 4.82 19.22
N ASN A 175 17.20 4.38 18.07
CA ASN A 175 18.52 4.81 17.58
C ASN A 175 18.43 5.64 16.29
N TYR A 176 17.28 5.71 15.63
CA TYR A 176 17.15 6.30 14.28
C TYR A 176 17.47 7.80 14.16
N CYS A 177 17.59 8.54 15.27
CA CYS A 177 18.00 9.94 15.24
C CYS A 177 19.51 10.13 14.97
N THR A 178 20.34 9.14 15.32
CA THR A 178 21.81 9.26 15.25
C THR A 178 22.55 7.99 14.88
N GLY A 179 21.86 6.85 14.83
CA GLY A 179 22.44 5.53 14.60
C GLY A 179 22.02 4.93 13.26
N LEU A 180 22.66 3.82 12.92
CA LEU A 180 22.38 3.04 11.70
C LEU A 180 21.27 1.99 11.91
N THR A 181 20.67 1.94 13.10
CA THR A 181 19.61 0.98 13.47
C THR A 181 18.37 1.72 13.99
N MET A 182 17.21 1.06 13.94
CA MET A 182 15.97 1.65 14.47
C MET A 182 15.90 1.59 16.00
N THR A 183 16.39 0.51 16.60
CA THR A 183 16.26 0.21 18.04
C THR A 183 17.64 0.00 18.69
N GLY A 184 17.68 0.03 20.03
CA GLY A 184 18.89 -0.24 20.83
C GLY A 184 18.65 -1.16 22.04
N ASN A 185 19.68 -1.35 22.88
CA ASN A 185 19.69 -2.34 23.97
C ASN A 185 18.54 -2.22 24.99
N LYS A 186 17.99 -1.01 25.21
CA LYS A 186 16.82 -0.84 26.09
C LYS A 186 15.57 -1.50 25.49
N PHE A 187 15.41 -1.41 24.16
CA PHE A 187 14.37 -2.11 23.42
C PHE A 187 14.53 -3.63 23.59
N ASP A 188 15.76 -4.13 23.44
CA ASP A 188 16.09 -5.55 23.61
C ASP A 188 15.68 -6.11 24.97
N LYS A 189 15.92 -5.33 26.04
CA LYS A 189 15.54 -5.70 27.41
C LYS A 189 14.02 -5.79 27.58
N VAL A 190 13.26 -4.87 26.99
CA VAL A 190 11.79 -4.87 27.10
C VAL A 190 11.17 -6.05 26.37
N PHE A 191 11.69 -6.40 25.18
CA PHE A 191 11.09 -7.44 24.35
C PHE A 191 11.85 -8.76 24.37
N GLY A 192 12.78 -8.94 25.31
CA GLY A 192 13.37 -10.24 25.65
C GLY A 192 14.41 -10.79 24.67
N GLY A 193 15.23 -9.95 24.04
CA GLY A 193 16.32 -10.39 23.16
C GLY A 193 16.68 -9.39 22.06
N PRO A 194 17.64 -9.67 21.17
CA PRO A 194 17.94 -8.79 20.03
C PRO A 194 16.87 -8.85 18.93
N PRO A 195 16.95 -7.96 17.90
CA PRO A 195 16.17 -8.09 16.67
C PRO A 195 16.32 -9.47 16.02
N ARG A 196 15.26 -9.96 15.38
CA ARG A 196 15.31 -11.17 14.56
C ARG A 196 16.28 -10.96 13.40
N LYS A 197 17.12 -11.96 13.11
CA LYS A 197 17.97 -11.95 11.92
C LYS A 197 17.11 -12.06 10.65
N PRO A 198 17.34 -11.25 9.61
CA PRO A 198 16.63 -11.36 8.34
C PRO A 198 16.62 -12.80 7.79
N GLU A 199 15.52 -13.17 7.12
CA GLU A 199 15.26 -14.52 6.55
C GLU A 199 15.33 -15.71 7.54
N SER A 200 15.58 -15.52 8.84
CA SER A 200 15.52 -16.60 9.84
C SER A 200 14.08 -17.02 10.16
N LYS A 201 13.85 -18.17 10.82
CA LYS A 201 12.49 -18.63 11.13
C LYS A 201 11.73 -17.63 12.03
N LEU A 202 10.49 -17.31 11.67
CA LEU A 202 9.59 -16.51 12.51
C LEU A 202 9.13 -17.32 13.73
N THR A 203 9.06 -16.68 14.89
CA THR A 203 8.59 -17.29 16.14
C THR A 203 7.33 -16.58 16.68
N GLN A 204 6.73 -17.13 17.74
CA GLN A 204 5.57 -16.49 18.40
C GLN A 204 5.91 -15.08 18.89
N ARG A 205 7.17 -14.84 19.27
CA ARG A 205 7.64 -13.54 19.71
C ARG A 205 7.41 -12.47 18.64
N GLU A 206 7.82 -12.74 17.40
CA GLU A 206 7.64 -11.77 16.31
C GLU A 206 6.16 -11.58 15.94
N MET A 207 5.35 -12.64 16.04
CA MET A 207 3.90 -12.56 15.84
C MET A 207 3.23 -11.70 16.92
N ASP A 208 3.54 -11.93 18.19
CA ASP A 208 3.01 -11.16 19.33
C ASP A 208 3.46 -9.70 19.28
N LEU A 209 4.70 -9.44 18.85
CA LEU A 209 5.21 -8.08 18.63
C LEU A 209 4.43 -7.38 17.52
N ALA A 210 4.23 -8.06 16.38
CA ALA A 210 3.44 -7.54 15.26
C ALA A 210 1.99 -7.25 15.68
N ARG A 211 1.35 -8.17 16.41
CA ARG A 211 -0.01 -7.97 16.94
C ARG A 211 -0.09 -6.75 17.85
N SER A 212 0.88 -6.63 18.77
CA SER A 212 0.86 -5.58 19.79
C SER A 212 1.09 -4.18 19.19
N VAL A 213 2.04 -4.01 18.27
CA VAL A 213 2.28 -2.70 17.62
C VAL A 213 1.14 -2.31 16.69
N GLN A 214 0.50 -3.29 16.04
CA GLN A 214 -0.66 -3.08 15.19
C GLN A 214 -1.83 -2.54 16.02
N GLU A 215 -2.15 -3.16 17.16
CA GLU A 215 -3.21 -2.70 18.07
C GLU A 215 -2.96 -1.28 18.61
N VAL A 216 -1.72 -0.98 19.00
CA VAL A 216 -1.33 0.37 19.49
C VAL A 216 -1.47 1.42 18.39
N THR A 217 -1.02 1.10 17.17
CA THR A 217 -1.12 2.01 16.01
C THR A 217 -2.58 2.32 15.68
N GLU A 218 -3.43 1.30 15.63
CA GLU A 218 -4.86 1.47 15.37
C GLU A 218 -5.54 2.36 16.42
N GLU A 219 -5.21 2.17 17.70
CA GLU A 219 -5.77 2.97 18.79
C GLU A 219 -5.37 4.45 18.68
N VAL A 220 -4.10 4.73 18.35
CA VAL A 220 -3.61 6.11 18.12
C VAL A 220 -4.36 6.73 16.95
N MET A 221 -4.46 6.01 15.82
CA MET A 221 -5.19 6.46 14.63
C MET A 221 -6.67 6.79 14.96
N LEU A 222 -7.34 5.95 15.74
CA LEU A 222 -8.74 6.14 16.13
C LEU A 222 -8.93 7.33 17.08
N ARG A 223 -8.03 7.53 18.05
CA ARG A 223 -8.09 8.69 18.96
C ARG A 223 -7.88 10.01 18.21
N LEU A 224 -6.87 10.08 17.34
CA LEU A 224 -6.63 11.25 16.50
C LEU A 224 -7.85 11.56 15.63
N SER A 225 -8.44 10.54 15.01
CA SER A 225 -9.66 10.67 14.20
C SER A 225 -10.83 11.26 15.01
N ARG A 226 -11.08 10.75 16.23
CA ARG A 226 -12.13 11.25 17.13
C ARG A 226 -11.89 12.69 17.59
N THR A 227 -10.64 13.04 17.90
CA THR A 227 -10.25 14.40 18.27
C THR A 227 -10.47 15.37 17.13
N LEU A 228 -10.04 15.02 15.92
CA LEU A 228 -10.22 15.86 14.74
C LEU A 228 -11.69 16.13 14.44
N HIS A 229 -12.55 15.12 14.55
CA HIS A 229 -13.99 15.32 14.42
C HIS A 229 -14.53 16.29 15.49
N ARG A 230 -14.13 16.12 16.76
CA ARG A 230 -14.55 17.00 17.87
C ARG A 230 -14.10 18.45 17.68
N GLU A 231 -12.87 18.66 17.19
CA GLU A 231 -12.28 19.99 17.02
C GLU A 231 -12.80 20.73 15.78
N THR A 232 -13.09 20.01 14.71
CA THR A 232 -13.46 20.61 13.41
C THR A 232 -14.96 20.57 13.12
N GLY A 233 -15.70 19.63 13.72
CA GLY A 233 -17.08 19.32 13.35
C GLY A 233 -17.25 18.81 11.93
N ALA A 234 -16.17 18.40 11.25
CA ALA A 234 -16.22 17.93 9.87
C ALA A 234 -16.86 16.53 9.79
N ASP A 235 -17.83 16.37 8.89
CA ASP A 235 -18.51 15.09 8.65
C ASP A 235 -17.62 14.08 7.90
N ASN A 236 -16.59 14.55 7.19
CA ASN A 236 -15.75 13.72 6.33
C ASN A 236 -14.27 13.83 6.70
N MET A 237 -13.56 12.73 6.50
CA MET A 237 -12.12 12.63 6.74
C MET A 237 -11.39 12.13 5.51
N CYS A 238 -10.24 12.76 5.22
CA CYS A 238 -9.25 12.30 4.26
C CYS A 238 -7.98 11.83 4.97
N MET A 239 -7.27 10.85 4.40
CA MET A 239 -6.04 10.33 4.97
C MET A 239 -4.92 10.18 3.93
N ALA A 240 -3.70 10.53 4.35
CA ALA A 240 -2.45 10.35 3.59
C ALA A 240 -1.24 10.14 4.52
N GLY A 241 -0.05 10.03 3.93
CA GLY A 241 1.19 9.60 4.60
C GLY A 241 1.29 8.08 4.64
N GLY A 242 2.52 7.54 4.76
CA GLY A 242 2.76 6.09 4.64
C GLY A 242 1.92 5.23 5.59
N VAL A 243 1.58 5.75 6.77
CA VAL A 243 0.76 5.03 7.78
C VAL A 243 -0.70 4.88 7.32
N ALA A 244 -1.21 5.76 6.46
CA ALA A 244 -2.55 5.64 5.90
C ALA A 244 -2.71 4.42 4.95
N LEU A 245 -1.62 3.73 4.60
CA LEU A 245 -1.67 2.41 3.93
C LEU A 245 -2.02 1.27 4.90
N ASN A 246 -2.11 1.53 6.21
CA ASN A 246 -2.56 0.57 7.22
C ASN A 246 -4.08 0.36 7.13
N CYS A 247 -4.47 -0.53 6.24
CA CYS A 247 -5.87 -0.84 5.95
C CYS A 247 -6.67 -1.42 7.13
N VAL A 248 -5.99 -1.97 8.14
CA VAL A 248 -6.62 -2.49 9.35
C VAL A 248 -7.07 -1.33 10.24
N GLY A 249 -6.18 -0.34 10.47
CA GLY A 249 -6.51 0.91 11.16
C GLY A 249 -7.59 1.71 10.44
N ASN A 250 -7.50 1.82 9.11
CA ASN A 250 -8.53 2.48 8.31
C ASN A 250 -9.91 1.81 8.46
N GLY A 251 -9.94 0.46 8.46
CA GLY A 251 -11.17 -0.30 8.67
C GLY A 251 -11.79 -0.05 10.05
N ARG A 252 -10.97 0.14 11.09
CA ARG A 252 -11.45 0.53 12.43
C ARG A 252 -11.99 1.96 12.45
N ILE A 253 -11.31 2.92 11.83
CA ILE A 253 -11.82 4.30 11.73
C ILE A 253 -13.18 4.30 11.02
N LEU A 254 -13.34 3.55 9.93
CA LEU A 254 -14.62 3.49 9.22
C LEU A 254 -15.77 2.94 10.10
N ARG A 255 -15.50 1.94 10.94
CA ARG A 255 -16.54 1.29 11.77
C ARG A 255 -16.81 2.00 13.09
N GLU A 256 -15.77 2.53 13.72
CA GLU A 256 -15.78 3.02 15.12
C GLU A 256 -15.57 4.54 15.22
N GLY A 257 -15.22 5.18 14.11
CA GLY A 257 -15.00 6.62 14.00
C GLY A 257 -16.31 7.39 13.78
N PRO A 258 -16.28 8.71 14.04
CA PRO A 258 -17.48 9.55 13.99
C PRO A 258 -17.81 10.10 12.60
N PHE A 259 -17.03 9.77 11.57
CA PHE A 259 -17.16 10.36 10.24
C PHE A 259 -18.22 9.64 9.38
N LYS A 260 -18.99 10.42 8.61
CA LYS A 260 -19.93 9.90 7.60
C LYS A 260 -19.21 9.42 6.35
N GLY A 261 -18.07 10.04 6.01
CA GLY A 261 -17.26 9.72 4.85
C GLY A 261 -15.79 9.59 5.20
N LEU A 262 -15.14 8.54 4.71
CA LEU A 262 -13.70 8.32 4.81
C LEU A 262 -13.13 8.14 3.40
N TRP A 263 -12.10 8.90 3.05
CA TRP A 263 -11.38 8.73 1.79
C TRP A 263 -9.88 8.66 2.06
N ILE A 264 -9.20 7.68 1.46
CA ILE A 264 -7.77 7.45 1.68
C ILE A 264 -7.08 7.50 0.31
N GLN A 265 -5.99 8.26 0.23
CA GLN A 265 -5.20 8.37 -1.00
C GLN A 265 -4.59 6.99 -1.37
N PRO A 266 -4.91 6.37 -2.53
CA PRO A 266 -4.30 5.09 -2.94
C PRO A 266 -2.79 5.09 -2.98
N ALA A 267 -2.16 6.20 -3.36
CA ALA A 267 -0.72 6.39 -3.28
C ALA A 267 -0.34 7.20 -2.02
N ALA A 268 -0.84 6.82 -0.85
CA ALA A 268 -0.74 7.63 0.37
C ALA A 268 0.70 7.95 0.84
N GLY A 269 1.67 7.07 0.57
CA GLY A 269 3.08 7.34 0.84
C GLY A 269 3.68 8.40 -0.10
N ASP A 270 5.01 8.54 -0.09
CA ASP A 270 5.72 9.64 -0.78
C ASP A 270 5.40 9.78 -2.28
N ALA A 271 5.00 8.69 -2.94
CA ALA A 271 4.57 8.73 -4.34
C ALA A 271 3.43 9.74 -4.57
N GLY A 272 2.49 9.85 -3.63
CA GLY A 272 1.38 10.81 -3.71
C GLY A 272 1.81 12.28 -3.59
N GLY A 273 3.01 12.54 -3.08
CA GLY A 273 3.55 13.90 -2.91
C GLY A 273 3.67 14.66 -4.23
N ALA A 274 4.02 13.98 -5.33
CA ALA A 274 4.08 14.61 -6.66
C ALA A 274 2.71 15.12 -7.13
N LEU A 275 1.66 14.33 -6.93
CA LEU A 275 0.27 14.74 -7.19
C LEU A 275 -0.11 15.91 -6.27
N GLY A 276 0.22 15.80 -5.00
CA GLY A 276 0.00 16.85 -3.99
C GLY A 276 0.57 18.20 -4.40
N ALA A 277 1.86 18.26 -4.71
CA ALA A 277 2.54 19.49 -5.11
C ALA A 277 1.92 20.13 -6.36
N ALA A 278 1.49 19.31 -7.34
CA ALA A 278 0.80 19.80 -8.53
C ALA A 278 -0.59 20.39 -8.20
N LEU A 279 -1.35 19.72 -7.32
CA LEU A 279 -2.69 20.17 -6.91
C LEU A 279 -2.64 21.40 -6.00
N THR A 280 -1.65 21.50 -5.10
CA THR A 280 -1.37 22.71 -4.31
C THR A 280 -1.10 23.89 -5.23
N THR A 281 -0.25 23.70 -6.24
CA THR A 281 0.04 24.74 -7.23
C THR A 281 -1.24 25.16 -7.96
N TRP A 282 -2.00 24.20 -8.48
CA TRP A 282 -3.20 24.49 -9.26
C TRP A 282 -4.30 25.20 -8.46
N TYR A 283 -4.61 24.72 -7.25
CA TYR A 283 -5.75 25.23 -6.48
C TYR A 283 -5.40 26.41 -5.58
N GLN A 284 -4.21 26.43 -4.97
CA GLN A 284 -3.85 27.46 -3.99
C GLN A 284 -2.97 28.55 -4.60
N TYR A 285 -1.97 28.20 -5.42
CA TYR A 285 -1.08 29.19 -6.03
C TYR A 285 -1.74 29.88 -7.23
N GLU A 286 -2.27 29.10 -8.17
CA GLU A 286 -2.97 29.60 -9.37
C GLU A 286 -4.45 29.96 -9.13
N GLN A 287 -4.94 29.74 -7.90
CA GLN A 287 -6.31 30.07 -7.46
C GLN A 287 -7.42 29.51 -8.34
N GLN A 288 -7.20 28.35 -8.97
CA GLN A 288 -8.19 27.75 -9.85
C GLN A 288 -9.38 27.20 -9.05
N PRO A 289 -10.61 27.20 -9.62
CA PRO A 289 -11.77 26.66 -8.94
C PRO A 289 -11.70 25.12 -8.88
N ARG A 290 -12.05 24.55 -7.72
CA ARG A 290 -12.23 23.10 -7.56
C ARG A 290 -13.67 22.70 -7.88
N LYS A 291 -13.83 21.62 -8.65
CA LYS A 291 -15.14 21.03 -8.94
C LYS A 291 -15.25 19.68 -8.22
N VAL A 292 -16.23 19.56 -7.34
CA VAL A 292 -16.50 18.33 -6.59
C VAL A 292 -17.73 17.65 -7.16
N VAL A 293 -17.65 16.35 -7.41
CA VAL A 293 -18.79 15.51 -7.78
C VAL A 293 -19.14 14.65 -6.56
N PRO A 294 -20.30 14.85 -5.92
CA PRO A 294 -20.67 14.08 -4.73
C PRO A 294 -20.59 12.57 -4.97
N GLY A 295 -19.91 11.87 -4.07
CA GLY A 295 -19.74 10.41 -4.13
C GLY A 295 -18.74 9.90 -5.17
N LYS A 296 -18.07 10.78 -5.94
CA LYS A 296 -17.04 10.37 -6.91
C LYS A 296 -15.75 11.16 -6.71
N ASP A 297 -14.67 10.45 -6.43
CA ASP A 297 -13.35 11.06 -6.44
C ASP A 297 -12.85 11.33 -7.87
N SER A 298 -11.80 12.13 -8.01
CA SER A 298 -11.26 12.54 -9.31
C SER A 298 -10.02 11.75 -9.74
N ILE A 299 -9.63 10.70 -9.02
CA ILE A 299 -8.42 9.90 -9.34
C ILE A 299 -8.71 8.74 -10.30
N LYS A 300 -9.95 8.63 -10.79
CA LYS A 300 -10.33 7.72 -11.89
C LYS A 300 -9.95 6.26 -11.61
N GLY A 301 -10.28 5.75 -10.42
CA GLY A 301 -9.91 4.38 -10.02
C GLY A 301 -8.41 4.16 -9.84
N SER A 302 -7.62 5.24 -9.80
CA SER A 302 -6.15 5.25 -9.84
C SER A 302 -5.54 4.83 -11.18
N TYR A 303 -6.32 4.67 -12.26
CA TYR A 303 -5.81 4.25 -13.57
C TYR A 303 -5.15 5.41 -14.35
N LEU A 304 -4.04 5.93 -13.82
CA LEU A 304 -3.35 7.13 -14.29
C LEU A 304 -2.07 6.83 -15.08
N GLY A 305 -1.58 5.58 -15.03
CA GLY A 305 -0.38 5.15 -15.73
C GLY A 305 -0.59 4.85 -17.23
N PRO A 306 0.41 4.26 -17.90
CA PRO A 306 0.35 3.93 -19.33
C PRO A 306 -0.63 2.79 -19.63
N SER A 307 -1.12 2.76 -20.87
CA SER A 307 -1.90 1.66 -21.47
C SER A 307 -1.24 1.24 -22.78
N HIS A 308 -1.55 0.04 -23.26
CA HIS A 308 -1.00 -0.52 -24.50
C HIS A 308 -2.15 -0.97 -25.41
N THR A 309 -2.00 -0.74 -26.70
CA THR A 309 -2.97 -1.18 -27.72
C THR A 309 -2.75 -2.65 -28.06
N ASN A 310 -3.79 -3.29 -28.62
CA ASN A 310 -3.66 -4.67 -29.10
C ASN A 310 -2.58 -4.77 -30.19
N GLU A 311 -2.43 -3.75 -31.03
CA GLU A 311 -1.46 -3.71 -32.12
C GLU A 311 -0.01 -3.65 -31.60
N GLU A 312 0.25 -2.87 -30.55
CA GLU A 312 1.55 -2.84 -29.86
C GLU A 312 1.87 -4.19 -29.22
N ILE A 313 0.89 -4.81 -28.57
CA ILE A 313 1.02 -6.12 -27.92
C ILE A 313 1.30 -7.20 -28.96
N GLU A 314 0.52 -7.28 -30.03
CA GLU A 314 0.71 -8.28 -31.09
C GLU A 314 2.06 -8.10 -31.77
N SER A 315 2.50 -6.86 -32.01
CA SER A 315 3.83 -6.58 -32.57
C SER A 315 4.94 -7.13 -31.66
N TYR A 316 4.82 -6.94 -30.35
CA TYR A 316 5.75 -7.51 -29.38
C TYR A 316 5.72 -9.04 -29.38
N LEU A 317 4.53 -9.64 -29.28
CA LEU A 317 4.37 -11.10 -29.21
C LEU A 317 4.90 -11.81 -30.46
N GLN A 318 4.69 -11.22 -31.65
CA GLN A 318 5.25 -11.72 -32.90
C GLN A 318 6.79 -11.67 -32.90
N LYS A 319 7.39 -10.56 -32.45
CA LYS A 319 8.85 -10.42 -32.31
C LYS A 319 9.42 -11.42 -31.31
N ALA A 320 8.72 -11.66 -30.22
CA ALA A 320 9.10 -12.64 -29.19
C ALA A 320 8.81 -14.10 -29.62
N ALA A 321 8.18 -14.31 -30.79
CA ALA A 321 7.69 -15.61 -31.25
C ALA A 321 6.84 -16.36 -30.21
N ALA A 322 6.06 -15.61 -29.42
CA ALA A 322 5.19 -16.11 -28.36
C ALA A 322 3.82 -16.51 -28.92
N PRO A 323 3.39 -17.78 -28.83
CA PRO A 323 2.06 -18.19 -29.28
C PRO A 323 0.93 -17.52 -28.48
N TYR A 324 -0.07 -16.97 -29.17
CA TYR A 324 -1.25 -16.35 -28.56
C TYR A 324 -2.50 -16.53 -29.42
N VAL A 325 -3.67 -16.30 -28.82
CA VAL A 325 -4.96 -16.20 -29.50
C VAL A 325 -5.58 -14.84 -29.18
N ARG A 326 -5.96 -14.07 -30.20
CA ARG A 326 -6.74 -12.83 -30.03
C ARG A 326 -8.23 -13.16 -29.98
N LEU A 327 -8.91 -12.70 -28.93
CA LEU A 327 -10.35 -12.89 -28.74
C LEU A 327 -11.06 -11.53 -28.71
N ASP A 328 -12.33 -11.47 -29.15
CA ASP A 328 -13.18 -10.32 -28.81
C ASP A 328 -13.53 -10.33 -27.32
N GLU A 329 -14.13 -9.23 -26.83
CA GLU A 329 -14.37 -9.04 -25.39
C GLU A 329 -15.30 -10.12 -24.78
N ASP A 330 -16.40 -10.47 -25.45
CA ASP A 330 -17.35 -11.44 -24.93
C ASP A 330 -16.72 -12.83 -24.81
N HIS A 331 -16.01 -13.28 -25.85
CA HIS A 331 -15.29 -14.56 -25.82
C HIS A 331 -14.10 -14.53 -24.85
N LEU A 332 -13.42 -13.39 -24.71
CA LEU A 332 -12.32 -13.22 -23.75
C LEU A 332 -12.80 -13.43 -22.31
N TYR A 333 -13.85 -12.74 -21.88
CA TYR A 333 -14.33 -12.84 -20.50
C TYR A 333 -14.86 -14.23 -20.19
N ALA A 334 -15.60 -14.84 -21.12
CA ALA A 334 -16.08 -16.21 -20.98
C ALA A 334 -14.91 -17.20 -20.84
N ARG A 335 -13.87 -17.06 -21.68
CA ARG A 335 -12.67 -17.90 -21.61
C ARG A 335 -11.92 -17.71 -20.30
N VAL A 336 -11.64 -16.48 -19.89
CA VAL A 336 -10.86 -16.22 -18.67
C VAL A 336 -11.63 -16.63 -17.42
N ALA A 337 -12.96 -16.42 -17.39
CA ALA A 337 -13.81 -16.93 -16.31
C ALA A 337 -13.79 -18.45 -16.21
N GLU A 338 -13.71 -19.16 -17.35
CA GLU A 338 -13.53 -20.61 -17.38
C GLU A 338 -12.19 -21.05 -16.79
N GLU A 339 -11.10 -20.42 -17.20
CA GLU A 339 -9.76 -20.75 -16.68
C GLU A 339 -9.67 -20.50 -15.17
N LEU A 340 -10.22 -19.36 -14.69
CA LEU A 340 -10.30 -19.06 -13.27
C LEU A 340 -11.15 -20.10 -12.52
N ALA A 341 -12.33 -20.45 -13.05
CA ALA A 341 -13.21 -21.45 -12.43
C ALA A 341 -12.60 -22.86 -12.40
N ALA A 342 -11.69 -23.17 -13.33
CA ALA A 342 -10.88 -24.38 -13.34
C ALA A 342 -9.70 -24.34 -12.34
N GLY A 343 -9.56 -23.26 -11.57
CA GLY A 343 -8.53 -23.09 -10.55
C GLY A 343 -7.18 -22.63 -11.08
N LYS A 344 -7.12 -22.14 -12.32
CA LYS A 344 -5.88 -21.61 -12.92
C LYS A 344 -5.55 -20.21 -12.42
N VAL A 345 -4.26 -19.88 -12.43
CA VAL A 345 -3.73 -18.54 -12.13
C VAL A 345 -3.60 -17.74 -13.42
N VAL A 346 -4.20 -16.55 -13.45
CA VAL A 346 -4.22 -15.69 -14.63
C VAL A 346 -3.44 -14.40 -14.37
N GLY A 347 -2.38 -14.16 -15.14
CA GLY A 347 -1.79 -12.82 -15.28
C GLY A 347 -2.69 -11.94 -16.15
N TRP A 348 -3.03 -10.75 -15.66
CA TRP A 348 -4.03 -9.87 -16.25
C TRP A 348 -3.47 -8.46 -16.43
N LEU A 349 -3.24 -8.08 -17.69
CA LEU A 349 -2.82 -6.74 -18.10
C LEU A 349 -3.89 -6.15 -19.01
N GLN A 350 -4.55 -5.08 -18.57
CA GLN A 350 -5.50 -4.33 -19.39
C GLN A 350 -5.55 -2.85 -19.00
N GLY A 351 -5.92 -2.01 -19.95
CA GLY A 351 -6.11 -0.59 -19.79
C GLY A 351 -4.90 0.13 -19.19
N ARG A 352 -5.20 1.27 -18.56
CA ARG A 352 -4.20 2.11 -17.90
C ARG A 352 -3.76 1.46 -16.58
N MET A 353 -2.46 1.51 -16.32
CA MET A 353 -1.87 1.05 -15.07
C MET A 353 -2.33 1.88 -13.87
N GLU A 354 -2.49 1.21 -12.74
CA GLU A 354 -2.81 1.79 -11.45
C GLU A 354 -1.66 2.63 -10.88
N PHE A 355 -1.98 3.75 -10.25
CA PHE A 355 -1.06 4.55 -9.46
C PHE A 355 -1.12 4.14 -7.98
N GLY A 356 0.04 3.91 -7.38
CA GLY A 356 0.17 3.44 -5.99
C GLY A 356 0.59 1.96 -5.89
N PRO A 357 0.66 1.42 -4.66
CA PRO A 357 1.32 0.14 -4.40
C PRO A 357 0.42 -1.08 -4.59
N ARG A 358 -0.83 -0.91 -5.02
CA ARG A 358 -1.83 -1.99 -5.12
C ARG A 358 -2.24 -2.19 -6.58
N ALA A 359 -2.29 -3.44 -7.03
CA ALA A 359 -2.99 -3.78 -8.26
C ALA A 359 -4.50 -3.83 -8.00
N LEU A 360 -5.25 -3.20 -8.89
CA LEU A 360 -6.69 -2.95 -8.81
C LEU A 360 -7.38 -3.43 -10.10
N GLY A 361 -6.86 -4.45 -10.78
CA GLY A 361 -7.47 -5.05 -11.98
C GLY A 361 -6.95 -4.51 -13.31
N GLY A 362 -5.91 -3.68 -13.31
CA GLY A 362 -5.17 -3.23 -14.50
C GLY A 362 -3.87 -4.02 -14.71
N ARG A 363 -3.13 -4.29 -13.62
CA ARG A 363 -1.89 -5.11 -13.62
C ARG A 363 -1.94 -6.14 -12.48
N SER A 364 -2.78 -7.15 -12.64
CA SER A 364 -3.16 -8.09 -11.58
C SER A 364 -2.77 -9.53 -11.88
N ILE A 365 -2.54 -10.31 -10.84
CA ILE A 365 -2.62 -11.78 -10.90
C ILE A 365 -3.92 -12.18 -10.22
N LEU A 366 -4.73 -12.92 -10.96
CA LEU A 366 -6.09 -13.31 -10.58
C LEU A 366 -6.15 -14.80 -10.27
N GLY A 367 -7.07 -15.16 -9.38
CA GLY A 367 -7.36 -16.54 -9.00
C GLY A 367 -8.76 -16.70 -8.43
N ASP A 368 -9.23 -17.94 -8.33
CA ASP A 368 -10.54 -18.27 -7.74
C ASP A 368 -10.49 -18.14 -6.21
N ALA A 369 -11.35 -17.26 -5.66
CA ALA A 369 -11.45 -17.04 -4.22
C ALA A 369 -11.95 -18.27 -3.44
N ARG A 370 -12.69 -19.17 -4.10
CA ARG A 370 -13.29 -20.38 -3.53
C ARG A 370 -12.29 -21.52 -3.39
N ASN A 371 -11.22 -21.49 -4.19
CA ASN A 371 -10.25 -22.56 -4.24
C ASN A 371 -9.36 -22.54 -2.99
N ARG A 372 -9.38 -23.65 -2.23
CA ARG A 372 -8.63 -23.82 -0.98
C ARG A 372 -7.11 -23.79 -1.17
N ASP A 373 -6.63 -24.19 -2.34
CA ASP A 373 -5.20 -24.30 -2.63
C ASP A 373 -4.66 -23.04 -3.33
N MET A 374 -5.52 -22.12 -3.77
CA MET A 374 -5.11 -20.95 -4.54
C MET A 374 -4.09 -20.08 -3.79
N GLN A 375 -4.27 -19.91 -2.47
CA GLN A 375 -3.36 -19.12 -1.66
C GLN A 375 -1.95 -19.74 -1.61
N SER A 376 -1.85 -21.05 -1.42
CA SER A 376 -0.55 -21.73 -1.36
C SER A 376 0.11 -21.80 -2.73
N VAL A 377 -0.66 -22.09 -3.78
CA VAL A 377 -0.21 -22.09 -5.18
C VAL A 377 0.38 -20.72 -5.55
N MET A 378 -0.35 -19.63 -5.34
CA MET A 378 0.13 -18.29 -5.69
C MET A 378 1.36 -17.88 -4.86
N ASN A 379 1.39 -18.14 -3.56
CA ASN A 379 2.53 -17.73 -2.73
C ASN A 379 3.82 -18.50 -3.08
N LEU A 380 3.74 -19.80 -3.33
CA LEU A 380 4.91 -20.66 -3.56
C LEU A 380 5.37 -20.66 -5.02
N LYS A 381 4.44 -20.80 -5.97
CA LYS A 381 4.76 -21.05 -7.38
C LYS A 381 4.86 -19.78 -8.21
N ILE A 382 4.21 -18.71 -7.75
CA ILE A 382 4.13 -17.45 -8.50
C ILE A 382 4.94 -16.36 -7.81
N LYS A 383 4.70 -16.16 -6.52
CA LYS A 383 5.27 -15.03 -5.78
C LYS A 383 6.61 -15.30 -5.12
N TYR A 384 6.96 -16.58 -4.92
CA TYR A 384 8.18 -17.02 -4.23
C TYR A 384 8.37 -16.30 -2.89
N ARG A 385 7.31 -16.23 -2.09
CA ARG A 385 7.26 -15.42 -0.86
C ARG A 385 6.71 -16.18 0.35
N GLU A 386 6.79 -15.54 1.52
CA GLU A 386 6.31 -16.09 2.78
C GLU A 386 4.82 -16.48 2.70
N SER A 387 4.49 -17.69 3.14
CA SER A 387 3.15 -18.27 2.98
C SER A 387 2.06 -17.53 3.77
N PHE A 388 2.41 -16.85 4.86
CA PHE A 388 1.45 -16.11 5.69
C PHE A 388 0.86 -14.86 5.06
N ARG A 389 1.36 -14.44 3.88
CA ARG A 389 0.86 -13.25 3.21
C ARG A 389 -0.52 -13.53 2.60
N PRO A 390 -1.57 -12.84 3.09
CA PRO A 390 -2.91 -13.00 2.58
C PRO A 390 -3.06 -12.34 1.22
N PHE A 391 -4.08 -12.76 0.46
CA PHE A 391 -4.49 -12.09 -0.76
C PHE A 391 -5.78 -11.29 -0.53
N ALA A 392 -6.00 -10.30 -1.40
CA ALA A 392 -7.14 -9.41 -1.31
C ALA A 392 -8.25 -9.84 -2.28
N PRO A 393 -9.52 -9.74 -1.90
CA PRO A 393 -10.63 -9.94 -2.81
C PRO A 393 -10.89 -8.70 -3.68
N SER A 394 -11.13 -8.91 -4.96
CA SER A 394 -11.90 -8.00 -5.82
C SER A 394 -13.32 -8.49 -5.94
N VAL A 395 -14.30 -7.65 -5.61
CA VAL A 395 -15.72 -8.00 -5.59
C VAL A 395 -16.53 -6.97 -6.38
N LEU A 396 -17.56 -7.43 -7.08
CA LEU A 396 -18.57 -6.54 -7.68
C LEU A 396 -19.15 -5.61 -6.61
N ARG A 397 -19.20 -4.31 -6.86
CA ARG A 397 -19.68 -3.34 -5.86
C ARG A 397 -21.07 -3.69 -5.32
N GLU A 398 -21.99 -4.10 -6.19
CA GLU A 398 -23.36 -4.47 -5.83
C GLU A 398 -23.45 -5.78 -5.02
N ARG A 399 -22.35 -6.53 -4.90
CA ARG A 399 -22.25 -7.78 -4.12
C ARG A 399 -21.43 -7.65 -2.85
N VAL A 400 -20.82 -6.49 -2.56
CA VAL A 400 -19.87 -6.36 -1.44
C VAL A 400 -20.46 -6.84 -0.10
N SER A 401 -21.71 -6.47 0.18
CA SER A 401 -22.43 -6.84 1.42
C SER A 401 -22.89 -8.30 1.46
N ASP A 402 -22.86 -9.00 0.32
CA ASP A 402 -23.11 -10.45 0.30
C ASP A 402 -21.91 -11.25 0.84
N TYR A 403 -20.71 -10.64 0.85
CA TYR A 403 -19.46 -11.29 1.25
C TYR A 403 -18.85 -10.69 2.52
N PHE A 404 -18.95 -9.38 2.71
CA PHE A 404 -18.27 -8.67 3.79
C PHE A 404 -19.25 -7.82 4.60
N VAL A 405 -18.95 -7.59 5.88
CA VAL A 405 -19.63 -6.63 6.75
C VAL A 405 -19.16 -5.22 6.34
N LEU A 406 -19.61 -4.80 5.16
CA LEU A 406 -19.24 -3.56 4.48
C LEU A 406 -20.37 -3.20 3.49
N ASP A 407 -20.78 -1.93 3.48
CA ASP A 407 -21.76 -1.39 2.51
C ASP A 407 -21.27 -0.07 1.87
N SER A 408 -19.99 0.27 2.06
CA SER A 408 -19.35 1.42 1.43
C SER A 408 -18.45 0.98 0.28
N ASP A 409 -18.07 1.95 -0.55
CA ASP A 409 -17.05 1.75 -1.56
C ASP A 409 -15.67 1.48 -0.90
N SER A 410 -14.91 0.56 -1.49
CA SER A 410 -13.49 0.36 -1.19
C SER A 410 -12.71 0.09 -2.48
N PRO A 411 -12.60 1.05 -3.41
CA PRO A 411 -12.04 0.79 -4.74
C PRO A 411 -10.52 0.57 -4.73
N TYR A 412 -9.84 0.88 -3.62
CA TYR A 412 -8.37 0.96 -3.55
C TYR A 412 -7.69 -0.10 -2.67
N MET A 413 -8.42 -1.09 -2.15
CA MET A 413 -7.89 -2.07 -1.18
C MET A 413 -7.27 -1.44 0.07
N LEU A 414 -7.89 -0.37 0.58
CA LEU A 414 -7.44 0.38 1.76
C LEU A 414 -8.32 0.16 2.98
N LEU A 415 -9.34 -0.68 2.88
CA LEU A 415 -10.23 -1.03 3.98
C LEU A 415 -10.23 -2.55 4.21
N VAL A 416 -10.20 -2.94 5.48
CA VAL A 416 -10.42 -4.31 5.92
C VAL A 416 -11.81 -4.45 6.49
N ALA A 417 -12.53 -5.48 6.05
CA ALA A 417 -13.86 -5.81 6.52
C ALA A 417 -13.94 -7.30 6.92
N PRO A 418 -14.68 -7.64 7.98
CA PRO A 418 -15.00 -9.03 8.29
C PRO A 418 -15.82 -9.68 7.17
N VAL A 419 -15.59 -10.96 6.88
CA VAL A 419 -16.49 -11.78 6.06
C VAL A 419 -17.83 -11.95 6.80
N VAL A 420 -18.96 -11.93 6.10
CA VAL A 420 -20.28 -12.11 6.73
C VAL A 420 -20.41 -13.50 7.37
N GLU A 421 -21.13 -13.58 8.49
CA GLU A 421 -21.23 -14.81 9.30
C GLU A 421 -21.71 -16.03 8.51
N LYS A 422 -22.71 -15.86 7.64
CA LYS A 422 -23.28 -16.94 6.80
C LYS A 422 -22.27 -17.63 5.87
N ARG A 423 -21.11 -17.01 5.62
CA ARG A 423 -20.04 -17.54 4.77
C ARG A 423 -18.88 -18.12 5.57
N ARG A 424 -18.83 -17.90 6.90
CA ARG A 424 -17.75 -18.38 7.75
C ARG A 424 -17.88 -19.87 8.02
N LEU A 425 -16.74 -20.55 8.05
CA LEU A 425 -16.66 -21.95 8.46
C LEU A 425 -16.18 -22.00 9.92
N PRO A 426 -16.85 -22.76 10.80
CA PRO A 426 -16.42 -22.87 12.19
C PRO A 426 -15.08 -23.59 12.30
N VAL A 427 -14.28 -23.15 13.27
CA VAL A 427 -13.00 -23.77 13.66
C VAL A 427 -13.32 -25.07 14.40
N SER A 428 -13.15 -26.23 13.76
CA SER A 428 -13.43 -27.52 14.41
C SER A 428 -12.41 -27.85 15.52
N SER A 429 -12.82 -28.57 16.56
CA SER A 429 -11.97 -28.98 17.70
C SER A 429 -10.83 -29.95 17.33
N ALA A 430 -10.84 -30.52 16.11
CA ALA A 430 -9.76 -31.37 15.56
C ALA A 430 -8.44 -30.61 15.28
N GLN A 431 -8.34 -29.36 15.73
CA GLN A 431 -7.33 -28.38 15.34
C GLN A 431 -6.41 -27.96 16.51
N ASN A 432 -6.56 -28.62 17.67
CA ASN A 432 -5.67 -28.48 18.81
C ASN A 432 -4.27 -29.06 18.47
N GLY A 433 -3.39 -28.23 17.91
CA GLY A 433 -2.00 -28.62 17.63
C GLY A 433 -1.31 -27.86 16.50
N LEU A 434 -2.07 -27.20 15.61
CA LEU A 434 -1.49 -26.35 14.56
C LEU A 434 -1.05 -25.01 15.14
N TRP A 435 0.18 -24.58 14.80
CA TRP A 435 0.78 -23.37 15.38
C TRP A 435 1.30 -22.41 14.31
N GLY A 436 1.11 -21.10 14.54
CA GLY A 436 1.60 -20.04 13.68
C GLY A 436 1.08 -20.15 12.24
N ILE A 437 2.01 -20.23 11.28
CA ILE A 437 1.72 -20.23 9.85
C ILE A 437 0.90 -21.46 9.42
N GLU A 438 0.96 -22.56 10.15
CA GLU A 438 0.20 -23.78 9.83
C GLU A 438 -1.32 -23.56 9.90
N LEU A 439 -1.76 -22.54 10.65
CA LEU A 439 -3.17 -22.15 10.75
C LEU A 439 -3.77 -21.66 9.43
N LEU A 440 -2.94 -21.34 8.43
CA LEU A 440 -3.35 -20.97 7.07
C LEU A 440 -4.04 -22.10 6.32
N ASN A 441 -3.67 -23.35 6.61
CA ASN A 441 -4.22 -24.51 5.91
C ASN A 441 -5.68 -24.79 6.31
N ILE A 442 -6.22 -24.02 7.25
CA ILE A 442 -7.58 -24.14 7.76
C ILE A 442 -8.48 -23.14 7.03
N PRO A 443 -9.41 -23.59 6.17
CA PRO A 443 -10.41 -22.72 5.57
C PRO A 443 -11.23 -22.01 6.65
N ARG A 444 -11.40 -20.69 6.48
CA ARG A 444 -12.19 -19.83 7.37
C ARG A 444 -13.55 -19.48 6.78
N SER A 445 -13.77 -19.74 5.49
CA SER A 445 -15.01 -19.42 4.80
C SER A 445 -15.16 -20.26 3.52
N ASP A 446 -16.28 -20.06 2.82
CA ASP A 446 -16.49 -20.53 1.45
C ASP A 446 -15.67 -19.79 0.38
N ILE A 447 -14.97 -18.72 0.77
CA ILE A 447 -13.99 -17.96 -0.04
C ILE A 447 -12.61 -17.96 0.66
N PRO A 448 -12.01 -19.14 0.88
CA PRO A 448 -10.86 -19.30 1.76
C PRO A 448 -9.59 -18.59 1.25
N ALA A 449 -9.41 -18.42 -0.06
CA ALA A 449 -8.17 -17.85 -0.61
C ALA A 449 -7.97 -16.36 -0.26
N VAL A 450 -9.05 -15.67 0.10
CA VAL A 450 -9.09 -14.23 0.43
C VAL A 450 -9.47 -13.97 1.89
N THR A 451 -9.75 -15.00 2.67
CA THR A 451 -10.20 -14.87 4.07
C THR A 451 -9.04 -15.11 5.02
N HIS A 452 -8.80 -14.14 5.89
CA HIS A 452 -7.74 -14.20 6.89
C HIS A 452 -8.12 -15.06 8.11
N LEU A 453 -7.13 -15.33 8.96
CA LEU A 453 -7.28 -16.11 10.19
C LEU A 453 -8.39 -15.57 11.11
N ASP A 454 -8.53 -14.26 11.18
CA ASP A 454 -9.51 -13.52 11.98
C ASP A 454 -10.85 -13.29 11.24
N TYR A 455 -11.09 -14.02 10.15
CA TYR A 455 -12.26 -13.87 9.26
C TYR A 455 -12.36 -12.52 8.56
N SER A 456 -11.27 -11.74 8.47
CA SER A 456 -11.26 -10.49 7.73
C SER A 456 -10.74 -10.64 6.31
N ALA A 457 -10.97 -9.62 5.48
CA ALA A 457 -10.37 -9.48 4.16
C ALA A 457 -10.18 -8.01 3.80
N ARG A 458 -9.17 -7.72 2.96
CA ARG A 458 -8.86 -6.37 2.47
C ARG A 458 -9.50 -6.12 1.11
N VAL A 459 -10.64 -5.44 1.09
CA VAL A 459 -11.59 -5.49 -0.03
C VAL A 459 -11.27 -4.48 -1.13
N GLN A 460 -11.37 -4.90 -2.40
CA GLN A 460 -11.56 -4.02 -3.55
C GLN A 460 -13.01 -4.13 -4.05
N THR A 461 -13.77 -3.04 -4.03
CA THR A 461 -15.03 -2.95 -4.79
C THR A 461 -14.76 -2.55 -6.22
N VAL A 462 -15.34 -3.25 -7.19
CA VAL A 462 -15.18 -3.00 -8.63
C VAL A 462 -16.47 -2.45 -9.20
N HIS A 463 -16.37 -1.32 -9.90
CA HIS A 463 -17.49 -0.62 -10.52
C HIS A 463 -17.36 -0.63 -12.04
N GLN A 464 -18.51 -0.67 -12.72
CA GLN A 464 -18.57 -0.66 -14.18
C GLN A 464 -18.04 0.65 -14.79
N ASP A 465 -18.26 1.79 -14.12
CA ASP A 465 -17.90 3.11 -14.63
C ASP A 465 -16.41 3.47 -14.48
N THR A 466 -15.70 2.81 -13.55
CA THR A 466 -14.26 3.02 -13.35
C THR A 466 -13.39 1.99 -14.06
N ASN A 467 -13.81 0.72 -14.10
CA ASN A 467 -13.08 -0.35 -14.78
C ASN A 467 -14.04 -1.35 -15.46
N PRO A 468 -14.60 -1.00 -16.63
CA PRO A 468 -15.64 -1.79 -17.29
C PRO A 468 -15.17 -3.19 -17.68
N ARG A 469 -13.92 -3.35 -18.14
CA ARG A 469 -13.37 -4.66 -18.55
C ARG A 469 -13.21 -5.60 -17.36
N TYR A 470 -12.70 -5.10 -16.24
CA TYR A 470 -12.54 -5.93 -15.03
C TYR A 470 -13.89 -6.25 -14.38
N TYR A 471 -14.83 -5.30 -14.41
CA TYR A 471 -16.22 -5.54 -14.02
C TYR A 471 -16.86 -6.64 -14.87
N ALA A 472 -16.71 -6.58 -16.20
CA ALA A 472 -17.25 -7.59 -17.12
C ALA A 472 -16.67 -8.99 -16.87
N LEU A 473 -15.36 -9.10 -16.61
CA LEU A 473 -14.73 -10.36 -16.20
C LEU A 473 -15.35 -10.92 -14.90
N LEU A 474 -15.53 -10.07 -13.88
CA LEU A 474 -16.16 -10.49 -12.62
C LEU A 474 -17.61 -10.94 -12.83
N LYS A 475 -18.38 -10.28 -13.73
CA LYS A 475 -19.74 -10.70 -14.09
C LYS A 475 -19.76 -12.04 -14.83
N ALA A 476 -18.83 -12.26 -15.77
CA ALA A 476 -18.70 -13.54 -16.45
C ALA A 476 -18.34 -14.67 -15.47
N PHE A 477 -17.44 -14.39 -14.52
CA PHE A 477 -17.09 -15.32 -13.45
C PHE A 477 -18.29 -15.59 -12.51
N GLU A 478 -19.03 -14.55 -12.11
CA GLU A 478 -20.27 -14.67 -11.32
C GLU A 478 -21.29 -15.57 -12.04
N ALA A 479 -21.53 -15.34 -13.33
CA ALA A 479 -22.47 -16.14 -14.12
C ALA A 479 -22.06 -17.62 -14.18
N LYS A 480 -20.77 -17.93 -14.20
CA LYS A 480 -20.25 -19.30 -14.26
C LYS A 480 -20.22 -20.01 -12.90
N THR A 481 -20.04 -19.26 -11.81
CA THR A 481 -19.69 -19.82 -10.50
C THR A 481 -20.68 -19.50 -9.38
N GLY A 482 -21.61 -18.59 -9.63
CA GLY A 482 -22.44 -17.95 -8.62
C GLY A 482 -21.68 -17.00 -7.70
N HIS A 483 -20.39 -16.71 -7.95
CA HIS A 483 -19.56 -15.89 -7.09
C HIS A 483 -19.01 -14.65 -7.80
N GLY A 484 -19.38 -13.46 -7.32
CA GLY A 484 -18.91 -12.17 -7.84
C GLY A 484 -17.60 -11.68 -7.23
N VAL A 485 -16.70 -12.59 -6.85
CA VAL A 485 -15.45 -12.29 -6.12
C VAL A 485 -14.28 -13.12 -6.63
N LEU A 486 -13.14 -12.47 -6.83
CA LEU A 486 -11.87 -13.09 -7.24
C LEU A 486 -10.75 -12.74 -6.27
N VAL A 487 -9.71 -13.58 -6.24
CA VAL A 487 -8.41 -13.19 -5.71
C VAL A 487 -7.80 -12.15 -6.63
N ASN A 488 -7.27 -11.07 -6.06
CA ASN A 488 -6.44 -10.10 -6.78
C ASN A 488 -5.16 -9.81 -5.98
N THR A 489 -4.03 -9.93 -6.66
CA THR A 489 -2.72 -9.54 -6.15
C THR A 489 -1.91 -8.83 -7.21
N SER A 490 -0.85 -8.14 -6.80
CA SER A 490 0.04 -7.39 -7.69
C SER A 490 0.57 -8.27 -8.82
N PHE A 491 0.70 -7.78 -10.04
CA PHE A 491 1.40 -8.52 -11.09
C PHE A 491 2.89 -8.24 -11.05
N ASN A 492 3.61 -9.06 -10.27
CA ASN A 492 5.05 -9.05 -10.07
C ASN A 492 5.51 -10.30 -9.29
N VAL A 493 6.82 -10.44 -9.13
CA VAL A 493 7.48 -11.40 -8.22
C VAL A 493 8.15 -10.67 -7.06
N ARG A 494 8.63 -11.39 -6.03
CA ARG A 494 9.36 -10.78 -4.90
C ARG A 494 10.59 -10.03 -5.43
N GLY A 495 10.75 -8.76 -5.04
CA GLY A 495 11.87 -7.90 -5.44
C GLY A 495 11.61 -7.01 -6.66
N GLU A 496 10.50 -7.23 -7.40
CA GLU A 496 10.17 -6.45 -8.60
C GLU A 496 8.98 -5.49 -8.37
N PRO A 497 8.97 -4.30 -9.02
CA PRO A 497 7.76 -3.47 -9.13
C PRO A 497 6.63 -4.19 -9.87
N ILE A 498 5.41 -3.63 -9.81
CA ILE A 498 4.29 -4.08 -10.64
C ILE A 498 4.67 -3.90 -12.13
N VAL A 499 4.40 -4.93 -12.95
CA VAL A 499 4.68 -4.90 -14.39
C VAL A 499 3.99 -3.71 -15.06
N SER A 500 4.70 -3.02 -15.96
CA SER A 500 4.20 -1.82 -16.64
C SER A 500 3.89 -2.09 -18.11
N THR A 501 4.81 -2.79 -18.79
CA THR A 501 4.76 -3.08 -20.24
C THR A 501 4.33 -4.51 -20.56
N PRO A 502 3.90 -4.80 -21.81
CA PRO A 502 3.64 -6.17 -22.27
C PRO A 502 4.87 -7.07 -22.12
N GLU A 503 6.06 -6.51 -22.31
CA GLU A 503 7.33 -7.22 -22.12
C GLU A 503 7.57 -7.60 -20.66
N ASP A 504 7.35 -6.68 -19.72
CA ASP A 504 7.47 -6.97 -18.30
C ASP A 504 6.49 -8.09 -17.88
N ALA A 505 5.25 -8.01 -18.36
CA ALA A 505 4.21 -9.00 -18.08
C ALA A 505 4.54 -10.37 -18.67
N TYR A 506 5.00 -10.42 -19.93
CA TYR A 506 5.43 -11.66 -20.58
C TYR A 506 6.65 -12.26 -19.89
N ARG A 507 7.67 -11.46 -19.57
CA ARG A 507 8.85 -11.92 -18.82
C ARG A 507 8.47 -12.50 -17.47
N CYS A 508 7.61 -11.82 -16.71
CA CYS A 508 7.10 -12.31 -15.43
C CYS A 508 6.30 -13.62 -15.58
N PHE A 509 5.40 -13.68 -16.57
CA PHE A 509 4.66 -14.90 -16.91
C PHE A 509 5.59 -16.07 -17.25
N MET A 510 6.64 -15.81 -18.03
CA MET A 510 7.60 -16.82 -18.44
C MET A 510 8.49 -17.31 -17.29
N ARG A 511 8.86 -16.42 -16.37
CA ARG A 511 9.64 -16.73 -15.15
C ARG A 511 8.85 -17.42 -14.04
N THR A 512 7.52 -17.43 -14.11
CA THR A 512 6.63 -18.00 -13.08
C THR A 512 5.83 -19.18 -13.58
N GLU A 513 5.14 -19.89 -12.68
CA GLU A 513 4.20 -20.96 -13.02
C GLU A 513 2.76 -20.46 -13.24
N MET A 514 2.58 -19.22 -13.70
CA MET A 514 1.24 -18.76 -14.11
C MET A 514 0.74 -19.62 -15.26
N ASP A 515 -0.55 -19.98 -15.25
CA ASP A 515 -1.13 -20.86 -16.26
C ASP A 515 -1.51 -20.11 -17.54
N VAL A 516 -2.01 -18.88 -17.38
CA VAL A 516 -2.55 -18.05 -18.45
C VAL A 516 -2.06 -16.62 -18.29
N LEU A 517 -1.71 -15.98 -19.41
CA LEU A 517 -1.47 -14.54 -19.48
C LEU A 517 -2.47 -13.90 -20.44
N VAL A 518 -3.10 -12.82 -19.99
CA VAL A 518 -3.95 -11.96 -20.80
C VAL A 518 -3.27 -10.61 -20.93
N LEU A 519 -2.99 -10.22 -22.16
CA LEU A 519 -2.50 -8.90 -22.56
C LEU A 519 -3.56 -8.26 -23.44
N GLU A 520 -4.38 -7.38 -22.87
CA GLU A 520 -5.59 -6.84 -23.49
C GLU A 520 -6.52 -7.94 -24.03
N ASN A 521 -6.53 -8.18 -25.34
CA ASN A 521 -7.35 -9.20 -26.00
C ASN A 521 -6.55 -10.44 -26.42
N CYS A 522 -5.24 -10.47 -26.17
CA CYS A 522 -4.37 -11.59 -26.49
C CYS A 522 -4.24 -12.52 -25.29
N VAL A 523 -4.64 -13.78 -25.47
CA VAL A 523 -4.55 -14.84 -24.47
C VAL A 523 -3.41 -15.77 -24.82
N LEU A 524 -2.52 -15.99 -23.86
CA LEU A 524 -1.39 -16.92 -23.95
C LEU A 524 -1.57 -18.02 -22.91
N LEU A 525 -1.37 -19.27 -23.33
CA LEU A 525 -1.33 -20.41 -22.42
C LEU A 525 0.11 -20.81 -22.17
N LYS A 526 0.44 -21.08 -20.90
CA LYS A 526 1.80 -21.43 -20.49
C LYS A 526 2.30 -22.70 -21.18
N ALA A 527 1.40 -23.66 -21.39
CA ALA A 527 1.69 -24.94 -22.04
C ALA A 527 2.13 -24.80 -23.50
N ASP A 528 1.77 -23.70 -24.17
CA ASP A 528 2.11 -23.47 -25.57
C ASP A 528 3.43 -22.69 -25.74
N GLN A 529 3.97 -22.13 -24.65
CA GLN A 529 5.17 -21.31 -24.70
C GLN A 529 6.45 -22.15 -24.69
N LYS A 530 7.50 -21.61 -25.33
CA LYS A 530 8.85 -22.14 -25.23
C LYS A 530 9.56 -21.56 -24.00
N PRO A 531 10.35 -22.34 -23.24
CA PRO A 531 11.15 -21.80 -22.15
C PRO A 531 12.07 -20.65 -22.61
N LEU A 532 12.33 -19.68 -21.73
CA LEU A 532 13.29 -18.62 -22.02
C LEU A 532 14.71 -19.19 -22.09
N GLU A 533 15.44 -18.87 -23.16
CA GLU A 533 16.85 -19.23 -23.30
C GLU A 533 17.72 -18.33 -22.41
N GLY A 534 18.63 -18.92 -21.63
CA GLY A 534 19.62 -18.16 -20.84
C GLY A 534 19.12 -17.54 -19.52
N ASP A 535 17.88 -17.82 -19.10
CA ASP A 535 17.24 -17.17 -17.93
C ASP A 535 17.42 -17.97 -16.61
N SER A 536 18.64 -18.40 -16.28
CA SER A 536 18.88 -19.35 -15.18
C SER A 536 19.07 -18.75 -13.78
N ASP A 537 19.31 -17.45 -13.65
CA ASP A 537 19.70 -16.82 -12.37
C ASP A 537 18.85 -15.60 -11.95
N TRP A 538 17.68 -15.39 -12.57
CA TRP A 538 16.86 -14.19 -12.35
C TRP A 538 16.45 -13.96 -10.89
N LYS A 539 16.33 -15.01 -10.08
CA LYS A 539 16.02 -14.92 -8.64
C LYS A 539 17.12 -14.24 -7.81
N LYS A 540 18.32 -14.06 -8.37
CA LYS A 540 19.44 -13.35 -7.74
C LYS A 540 19.61 -11.91 -8.25
N GLU A 541 18.84 -11.49 -9.25
CA GLU A 541 18.95 -10.14 -9.85
C GLU A 541 18.56 -9.03 -8.87
N PHE A 542 17.71 -9.33 -7.88
CA PHE A 542 17.18 -8.35 -6.93
C PHE A 542 17.48 -8.71 -5.48
N GLU A 543 17.85 -7.70 -4.68
CA GLU A 543 17.97 -7.85 -3.24
C GLU A 543 16.58 -8.11 -2.61
N LEU A 544 16.51 -9.08 -1.70
CA LEU A 544 15.27 -9.46 -1.04
C LEU A 544 14.91 -8.45 0.07
N ASP A 545 13.66 -8.00 0.06
CA ASP A 545 13.05 -7.16 1.12
C ASP A 545 12.63 -7.94 2.37
#